data_AF-A0A9X9WVH6-F1
#
_entry.id   AF-A0A9X9WVH6-F1
#
_cell.length_a   1.000
_cell.length_b   1.000
_cell.length_c   1.000
_cell.angle_alpha   90.00
_cell.angle_beta   90.00
_cell.angle_gamma   90.00
#
_symmetry.space_group_name_H-M   'P 1'
#
loop_
_entity.id
_entity.type
_entity.pdbx_description
1 polymer ?
#
loop_
_entity_poly.entity_id
_entity_poly.type
_entity_poly.pdbx_seq_one_letter_code
_entity_poly.pdbx_strand_id
1 'polypeptide(L)'
;MSDAPKAARTICLNVTSGTIPLMASALHVAEDDDVAEQRCVAVHEAGHVVAALVLGISFRSVSIVPCADHAGIVRMGKPPECLGGADMPSRWVMARGIVSMAGPAAEKLFSERERWRTDRDRWGADERNAADFADRAACGHRDTMDAFVALWRAQSSALVEREGYAIDAVAHALAERGRMSAAEARQVWHAATSARIDAARRP
;
A
#
# COMPACT_ATOMS: atom_id res chain seq x y z
N MET A 1 43.00 -63.46 -8.31
CA MET A 1 43.33 -62.06 -7.95
C MET A 1 42.32 -61.64 -6.93
N SER A 2 42.77 -61.48 -5.69
CA SER A 2 41.98 -61.40 -4.46
C SER A 2 42.18 -60.01 -3.88
N ASP A 3 41.14 -59.17 -3.91
CA ASP A 3 41.17 -57.84 -3.30
C ASP A 3 40.45 -57.87 -1.95
N ALA A 4 41.20 -57.54 -0.90
CA ALA A 4 40.75 -57.43 0.47
C ALA A 4 40.16 -56.04 0.76
N PRO A 5 39.14 -55.90 1.64
CA PRO A 5 38.60 -54.60 2.02
C PRO A 5 39.44 -53.92 3.12
N LYS A 6 39.66 -52.61 2.96
CA LYS A 6 40.31 -51.71 3.92
C LYS A 6 39.38 -51.39 5.10
N ALA A 7 39.90 -51.54 6.32
CA ALA A 7 39.24 -51.22 7.58
C ALA A 7 38.99 -49.71 7.75
N ALA A 8 37.76 -49.34 8.14
CA ALA A 8 37.39 -47.99 8.53
C ALA A 8 37.74 -47.75 10.01
N ARG A 9 38.40 -46.63 10.31
CA ARG A 9 38.71 -46.17 11.66
C ARG A 9 37.54 -45.35 12.20
N THR A 10 36.93 -45.83 13.28
CA THR A 10 35.97 -45.08 14.10
C THR A 10 36.72 -44.04 14.93
N ILE A 11 36.36 -42.78 14.77
CA ILE A 11 36.84 -41.66 15.60
C ILE A 11 35.74 -41.35 16.61
N CYS A 12 35.99 -41.63 17.90
CA CYS A 12 35.15 -41.18 18.99
C CYS A 12 35.55 -39.76 19.38
N LEU A 13 34.71 -38.77 19.10
CA LEU A 13 34.85 -37.41 19.61
C LEU A 13 34.02 -37.27 20.89
N ASN A 14 34.70 -37.08 22.02
CA ASN A 14 34.09 -36.64 23.28
C ASN A 14 33.71 -35.17 23.17
N VAL A 15 32.40 -34.87 23.16
CA VAL A 15 31.89 -33.51 23.24
C VAL A 15 31.64 -33.19 24.71
N THR A 16 32.47 -32.30 25.26
CA THR A 16 32.29 -31.72 26.59
C THR A 16 31.14 -30.71 26.57
N SER A 17 30.24 -30.82 27.56
CA SER A 17 29.13 -29.89 27.81
C SER A 17 29.64 -28.47 28.06
N GLY A 18 29.67 -27.66 27.01
CA GLY A 18 29.84 -26.22 27.08
C GLY A 18 28.47 -25.55 27.11
N THR A 19 28.23 -24.75 28.14
CA THR A 19 27.10 -23.83 28.27
C THR A 19 26.95 -22.99 27.00
N ILE A 20 25.89 -23.23 26.23
CA ILE A 20 25.58 -22.46 25.02
C ILE A 20 25.03 -21.09 25.46
N PRO A 21 25.61 -19.97 25.00
CA PRO A 21 25.14 -18.65 25.38
C PRO A 21 23.78 -18.33 24.73
N LEU A 22 22.84 -17.85 25.56
CA LEU A 22 21.56 -17.24 25.19
C LEU A 22 21.79 -15.96 24.34
N MET A 23 22.03 -16.12 23.03
CA MET A 23 22.16 -15.00 22.08
C MET A 23 21.28 -15.16 20.83
N ALA A 24 20.43 -16.18 20.77
CA ALA A 24 19.61 -16.47 19.58
C ALA A 24 18.29 -15.67 19.47
N SER A 25 17.95 -14.80 20.43
CA SER A 25 16.63 -14.16 20.49
C SER A 25 16.53 -12.78 19.81
N ALA A 26 17.64 -12.17 19.40
CA ALA A 26 17.63 -10.80 18.85
C ALA A 26 17.49 -10.73 17.32
N LEU A 27 17.73 -11.83 16.60
CA LEU A 27 17.69 -11.86 15.13
C LEU A 27 16.28 -11.98 14.55
N HIS A 28 15.32 -12.58 15.27
CA HIS A 28 13.96 -12.78 14.75
C HIS A 28 13.09 -11.51 14.81
N VAL A 29 13.43 -10.54 15.66
CA VAL A 29 12.59 -9.33 15.82
C VAL A 29 12.71 -8.37 14.63
N ALA A 30 13.88 -8.32 13.98
CA ALA A 30 14.12 -7.40 12.87
C ALA A 30 13.38 -7.80 11.58
N GLU A 31 13.20 -9.10 11.32
CA GLU A 31 12.52 -9.58 10.11
C GLU A 31 11.01 -9.31 10.15
N ASP A 32 10.39 -9.39 11.33
CA ASP A 32 8.95 -9.14 11.51
C ASP A 32 8.59 -7.66 11.34
N ASP A 33 9.46 -6.74 11.80
CA ASP A 33 9.27 -5.29 11.67
C ASP A 33 9.30 -4.85 10.19
N ASP A 34 10.23 -5.40 9.39
CA ASP A 34 10.34 -5.11 7.95
C ASP A 34 9.09 -5.57 7.18
N VAL A 35 8.55 -6.75 7.50
CA VAL A 35 7.33 -7.27 6.85
C VAL A 35 6.11 -6.41 7.18
N ALA A 36 5.99 -5.97 8.43
CA ALA A 36 4.90 -5.08 8.85
C ALA A 36 5.01 -3.71 8.17
N GLU A 37 6.21 -3.15 8.07
CA GLU A 37 6.44 -1.89 7.37
C GLU A 37 6.12 -2.01 5.88
N GLN A 38 6.58 -3.07 5.21
CA GLN A 38 6.29 -3.30 3.80
C GLN A 38 4.79 -3.47 3.55
N ARG A 39 4.06 -4.15 4.45
CA ARG A 39 2.60 -4.29 4.38
C ARG A 39 1.90 -2.95 4.56
N CYS A 40 2.37 -2.11 5.49
CA CYS A 40 1.85 -0.76 5.70
C CYS A 40 1.97 0.08 4.42
N VAL A 41 3.15 0.10 3.80
CA VAL A 41 3.38 0.78 2.52
C VAL A 41 2.48 0.19 1.41
N ALA A 42 2.34 -1.13 1.33
CA ALA A 42 1.47 -1.76 0.34
C ALA A 42 -0.01 -1.38 0.49
N VAL A 43 -0.52 -1.29 1.73
CA VAL A 43 -1.88 -0.82 2.00
C VAL A 43 -2.06 0.64 1.64
N HIS A 44 -1.08 1.49 1.98
CA HIS A 44 -1.09 2.90 1.63
C HIS A 44 -1.21 3.09 0.11
N GLU A 45 -0.34 2.44 -0.66
CA GLU A 45 -0.36 2.52 -2.12
C GLU A 45 -1.63 1.89 -2.72
N ALA A 46 -2.12 0.78 -2.16
CA ALA A 46 -3.37 0.15 -2.58
C ALA A 46 -4.58 1.06 -2.36
N GLY A 47 -4.60 1.88 -1.30
CA GLY A 47 -5.64 2.88 -1.05
C GLY A 47 -5.78 3.87 -2.21
N HIS A 48 -4.67 4.43 -2.68
CA HIS A 48 -4.66 5.29 -3.86
C HIS A 48 -5.15 4.59 -5.13
N VAL A 49 -4.66 3.36 -5.37
CA VAL A 49 -5.02 2.56 -6.55
C VAL A 49 -6.52 2.27 -6.59
N VAL A 50 -7.09 1.77 -5.50
CA VAL A 50 -8.52 1.42 -5.44
C VAL A 50 -9.38 2.67 -5.57
N ALA A 51 -9.02 3.77 -4.89
CA ALA A 51 -9.73 5.03 -5.07
C ALA A 51 -9.68 5.54 -6.52
N ALA A 52 -8.53 5.42 -7.19
CA ALA A 52 -8.40 5.80 -8.59
C ALA A 52 -9.28 4.93 -9.50
N LEU A 53 -9.33 3.61 -9.28
CA LEU A 53 -10.18 2.70 -10.05
C LEU A 53 -11.67 3.01 -9.87
N VAL A 54 -12.11 3.20 -8.62
CA VAL A 54 -13.51 3.52 -8.27
C VAL A 54 -13.96 4.85 -8.86
N LEU A 55 -13.09 5.87 -8.83
CA LEU A 55 -13.40 7.22 -9.32
C LEU A 55 -13.11 7.40 -10.82
N GLY A 56 -12.71 6.33 -11.53
CA GLY A 56 -12.43 6.38 -12.96
C GLY A 56 -11.20 7.22 -13.33
N ILE A 57 -10.24 7.37 -12.41
CA ILE A 57 -8.98 8.09 -12.64
C ILE A 57 -7.92 7.13 -13.17
N SER A 58 -7.32 7.48 -14.30
CA SER A 58 -6.22 6.69 -14.87
C SER A 58 -4.94 6.83 -14.03
N PHE A 59 -4.24 5.71 -13.86
CA PHE A 59 -2.86 5.64 -13.39
C PHE A 59 -2.08 4.68 -14.30
N ARG A 60 -0.74 4.70 -14.22
CA ARG A 60 0.15 3.91 -15.06
C ARG A 60 0.69 2.68 -14.32
N SER A 61 1.15 2.88 -13.09
CA SER A 61 1.77 1.83 -12.28
C SER A 61 1.68 2.16 -10.80
N VAL A 62 1.80 1.14 -9.96
CA VAL A 62 1.99 1.23 -8.51
C VAL A 62 3.22 0.40 -8.11
N SER A 63 3.99 0.86 -7.12
CA SER A 63 5.24 0.24 -6.70
C SER A 63 5.44 0.46 -5.20
N ILE A 64 5.88 -0.58 -4.48
CA ILE A 64 6.37 -0.48 -3.08
C ILE A 64 7.87 -0.73 -2.98
N VAL A 65 8.53 -0.98 -4.11
CA VAL A 65 10.00 -0.99 -4.17
C VAL A 65 10.48 0.42 -3.86
N PRO A 66 11.24 0.63 -2.77
CA PRO A 66 11.70 1.95 -2.37
C PRO A 66 12.54 2.62 -3.46
N CYS A 67 12.41 3.94 -3.58
CA CYS A 67 13.35 4.77 -4.32
C CYS A 67 13.94 5.85 -3.40
N ALA A 68 14.90 6.64 -3.90
CA ALA A 68 15.65 7.61 -3.09
C ALA A 68 14.77 8.54 -2.24
N ASP A 69 13.57 8.86 -2.71
CA ASP A 69 12.71 9.84 -2.05
C ASP A 69 11.46 9.22 -1.41
N HIS A 70 11.04 8.00 -1.79
CA HIS A 70 9.73 7.45 -1.45
C HIS A 70 9.79 5.95 -1.14
N ALA A 71 9.04 5.50 -0.14
CA ALA A 71 8.87 4.07 0.17
C ALA A 71 7.97 3.35 -0.83
N GLY A 72 7.00 4.06 -1.42
CA GLY A 72 6.11 3.59 -2.46
C GLY A 72 5.70 4.73 -3.41
N ILE A 73 5.09 4.38 -4.54
CA ILE A 73 4.56 5.39 -5.48
C ILE A 73 3.45 4.84 -6.39
N VAL A 74 2.32 5.54 -6.46
CA VAL A 74 1.36 5.46 -7.57
C VAL A 74 1.68 6.51 -8.63
N ARG A 75 2.06 6.06 -9.83
CA ARG A 75 2.25 6.95 -10.98
C ARG A 75 0.93 7.24 -11.65
N MET A 76 0.30 8.34 -11.31
CA MET A 76 -0.96 8.79 -11.90
C MET A 76 -0.82 9.08 -13.41
N GLY A 77 -1.93 8.95 -14.13
CA GLY A 77 -2.04 9.31 -15.54
C GLY A 77 -2.12 10.82 -15.71
N LYS A 78 -1.91 11.29 -16.94
CA LYS A 78 -2.14 12.70 -17.28
C LYS A 78 -3.63 13.03 -17.13
N PRO A 79 -3.99 14.28 -16.80
CA PRO A 79 -5.35 14.73 -16.99
C PRO A 79 -5.75 14.53 -18.47
N PRO A 80 -7.03 14.22 -18.77
CA PRO A 80 -7.50 14.13 -20.14
C PRO A 80 -7.13 15.38 -20.95
N GLU A 81 -6.56 15.21 -22.15
CA GLU A 81 -6.00 16.30 -22.96
C GLU A 81 -7.03 17.35 -23.37
N CYS A 82 -8.31 16.96 -23.44
CA CYS A 82 -9.42 17.89 -23.71
C CYS A 82 -9.69 18.89 -22.57
N LEU A 83 -8.91 18.84 -21.49
CA LEU A 83 -9.09 19.63 -20.26
C LEU A 83 -7.95 20.62 -20.02
N GLY A 84 -7.19 20.97 -21.06
CA GLY A 84 -6.08 21.92 -20.94
C GLY A 84 -6.55 23.32 -20.51
N GLY A 85 -5.93 23.88 -19.47
CA GLY A 85 -6.13 25.26 -19.01
C GLY A 85 -6.60 25.39 -17.56
N ALA A 86 -7.10 26.58 -17.21
CA ALA A 86 -7.73 26.88 -15.91
C ALA A 86 -9.04 26.11 -15.69
N ASP A 87 -9.60 25.52 -16.76
CA ASP A 87 -10.89 24.84 -16.76
C ASP A 87 -10.76 23.31 -16.56
N MET A 88 -9.88 22.88 -15.66
CA MET A 88 -9.94 21.48 -15.24
C MET A 88 -11.32 21.19 -14.64
N PRO A 89 -12.07 20.20 -15.15
CA PRO A 89 -13.40 19.90 -14.66
C PRO A 89 -13.38 19.68 -13.16
N SER A 90 -14.26 20.35 -12.45
CA SER A 90 -14.37 20.25 -10.99
C SER A 90 -14.43 18.79 -10.54
N ARG A 91 -15.07 17.91 -11.32
CA ARG A 91 -15.11 16.45 -11.06
C ARG A 91 -13.72 15.80 -10.98
N TRP A 92 -12.77 16.19 -11.82
CA TRP A 92 -11.44 15.60 -11.85
C TRP A 92 -10.61 16.09 -10.67
N VAL A 93 -10.70 17.39 -10.34
CA VAL A 93 -10.04 17.97 -9.17
C VAL A 93 -10.57 17.32 -7.88
N MET A 94 -11.89 17.19 -7.75
CA MET A 94 -12.53 16.50 -6.63
C MET A 94 -12.05 15.05 -6.51
N ALA A 95 -12.08 14.30 -7.61
CA ALA A 95 -11.64 12.90 -7.60
C ALA A 95 -10.16 12.76 -7.22
N ARG A 96 -9.29 13.67 -7.69
CA ARG A 96 -7.86 13.66 -7.35
C ARG A 96 -7.61 14.01 -5.89
N GLY A 97 -8.34 14.97 -5.34
CA GLY A 97 -8.32 15.27 -3.91
C GLY A 97 -8.67 14.05 -3.05
N ILE A 98 -9.75 13.34 -3.41
CA ILE A 98 -10.14 12.09 -2.73
C ILE A 98 -9.06 11.00 -2.87
N VAL A 99 -8.51 10.80 -4.08
CA VAL A 99 -7.44 9.82 -4.32
C VAL A 99 -6.22 10.13 -3.46
N SER A 100 -5.78 11.39 -3.38
CA SER A 100 -4.66 11.80 -2.53
C SER A 100 -4.91 11.47 -1.05
N MET A 101 -6.14 11.59 -0.57
CA MET A 101 -6.47 11.27 0.84
C MET A 101 -6.74 9.77 1.08
N ALA A 102 -6.74 8.93 0.04
CA ALA A 102 -7.11 7.52 0.16
C ALA A 102 -6.00 6.63 0.74
N GLY A 103 -4.73 6.94 0.47
CA GLY A 103 -3.58 6.21 1.03
C GLY A 103 -3.53 6.32 2.56
N PRO A 104 -3.48 7.54 3.12
CA PRO A 104 -3.51 7.73 4.58
C PRO A 104 -4.77 7.17 5.25
N ALA A 105 -5.94 7.26 4.59
CA ALA A 105 -7.17 6.67 5.10
C ALA A 105 -7.11 5.13 5.16
N ALA A 106 -6.52 4.48 4.14
CA ALA A 106 -6.28 3.04 4.13
C ALA A 106 -5.30 2.62 5.23
N GLU A 107 -4.19 3.32 5.36
CA GLU A 107 -3.20 3.08 6.42
C GLU A 107 -3.83 3.18 7.81
N LYS A 108 -4.67 4.19 8.04
CA LYS A 108 -5.41 4.35 9.30
C LYS A 108 -6.36 3.17 9.55
N LEU A 109 -7.18 2.80 8.57
CA LEU A 109 -8.16 1.72 8.72
C LEU A 109 -7.48 0.38 9.07
N PHE A 110 -6.37 0.06 8.43
CA PHE A 110 -5.67 -1.21 8.62
C PHE A 110 -4.74 -1.19 9.85
N SER A 111 -4.11 -0.06 10.16
CA SER A 111 -3.31 0.06 11.39
C SER A 111 -4.16 -0.06 12.66
N GLU A 112 -5.39 0.45 12.66
CA GLU A 112 -6.35 0.24 13.78
C GLU A 112 -6.72 -1.25 13.94
N ARG A 113 -6.76 -2.01 12.85
CA ARG A 113 -7.07 -3.45 12.85
C ARG A 113 -5.87 -4.31 13.23
N GLU A 114 -4.69 -3.95 12.76
CA GLU A 114 -3.46 -4.76 12.85
C GLU A 114 -2.47 -4.24 13.91
N ARG A 115 -2.77 -3.11 14.57
CA ARG A 115 -1.97 -2.47 15.64
C ARG A 115 -0.58 -2.02 15.19
N TRP A 116 -0.43 -1.55 13.96
CA TRP A 116 0.84 -1.01 13.46
C TRP A 116 1.23 0.29 14.17
N ARG A 117 2.53 0.52 14.32
CA ARG A 117 3.05 1.85 14.68
C ARG A 117 3.12 2.69 13.42
N THR A 118 2.21 3.63 13.26
CA THR A 118 2.24 4.58 12.15
C THR A 118 3.10 5.79 12.52
N ASP A 119 4.16 6.04 11.76
CA ASP A 119 4.88 7.32 11.82
C ASP A 119 4.05 8.39 11.12
N ARG A 120 3.46 9.30 11.91
CA ARG A 120 2.57 10.36 11.39
C ARG A 120 3.24 11.28 10.38
N ASP A 121 4.57 11.34 10.37
CA ASP A 121 5.33 12.23 9.49
C ASP A 121 5.26 11.81 8.00
N ARG A 122 4.82 10.58 7.69
CA ARG A 122 4.68 10.09 6.29
C ARG A 122 3.55 10.75 5.52
N TRP A 123 2.51 11.27 6.19
CA TRP A 123 1.30 11.77 5.52
C TRP A 123 1.48 13.13 4.83
N GLY A 124 2.60 13.82 5.08
CA GLY A 124 2.79 15.19 4.63
C GLY A 124 2.76 15.38 3.11
N ALA A 125 3.21 14.41 2.31
CA ALA A 125 3.23 14.54 0.86
C ALA A 125 1.82 14.48 0.25
N ASP A 126 0.99 13.56 0.71
CA ASP A 126 -0.37 13.37 0.22
C ASP A 126 -1.29 14.50 0.65
N GLU A 127 -1.16 14.97 1.89
CA GLU A 127 -1.91 16.13 2.35
C GLU A 127 -1.51 17.41 1.60
N ARG A 128 -0.23 17.59 1.26
CA ARG A 128 0.20 18.69 0.37
C ARG A 128 -0.40 18.55 -1.03
N ASN A 129 -0.37 17.35 -1.61
CA ASN A 129 -1.00 17.09 -2.91
C ASN A 129 -2.51 17.40 -2.88
N ALA A 130 -3.21 17.02 -1.81
CA ALA A 130 -4.60 17.36 -1.60
C ALA A 130 -4.78 18.89 -1.46
N ALA A 131 -3.96 19.56 -0.66
CA ALA A 131 -4.02 21.02 -0.52
C ALA A 131 -3.82 21.75 -1.85
N ASP A 132 -2.93 21.28 -2.73
CA ASP A 132 -2.75 21.83 -4.08
C ASP A 132 -3.99 21.68 -4.96
N PHE A 133 -4.73 20.57 -4.84
CA PHE A 133 -6.02 20.43 -5.51
C PHE A 133 -7.09 21.33 -4.89
N ALA A 134 -7.07 21.49 -3.57
CA ALA A 134 -8.01 22.35 -2.85
C ALA A 134 -7.81 23.81 -3.21
N ASP A 135 -6.57 24.28 -3.32
CA ASP A 135 -6.21 25.63 -3.78
C ASP A 135 -6.82 25.94 -5.15
N ARG A 136 -6.67 25.01 -6.10
CA ARG A 136 -7.25 25.11 -7.43
C ARG A 136 -8.78 25.14 -7.40
N ALA A 137 -9.40 24.30 -6.56
CA ALA A 137 -10.86 24.27 -6.42
C ALA A 137 -11.43 25.51 -5.74
N ALA A 138 -10.65 26.11 -4.84
CA ALA A 138 -11.03 27.27 -4.03
C ALA A 138 -10.63 28.62 -4.65
N CYS A 139 -9.93 28.62 -5.78
CA CYS A 139 -9.34 29.83 -6.37
C CYS A 139 -8.52 30.65 -5.36
N GLY A 140 -7.77 29.98 -4.47
CA GLY A 140 -6.94 30.62 -3.44
C GLY A 140 -7.66 31.06 -2.15
N HIS A 141 -8.97 30.82 -2.01
CA HIS A 141 -9.69 31.15 -0.78
C HIS A 141 -9.46 30.10 0.33
N ARG A 142 -8.66 30.46 1.34
CA ARG A 142 -8.24 29.57 2.44
C ARG A 142 -9.39 28.80 3.11
N ASP A 143 -10.45 29.49 3.54
CA ASP A 143 -11.59 28.82 4.21
C ASP A 143 -12.27 27.78 3.32
N THR A 144 -12.29 28.03 2.01
CA THR A 144 -12.82 27.09 1.02
C THR A 144 -11.85 25.92 0.77
N MET A 145 -10.54 26.17 0.78
CA MET A 145 -9.52 25.11 0.70
C MET A 145 -9.65 24.15 1.88
N ASP A 146 -9.75 24.69 3.11
CA ASP A 146 -9.89 23.89 4.33
C ASP A 146 -11.17 23.04 4.29
N ALA A 147 -12.27 23.61 3.78
CA ALA A 147 -13.51 22.88 3.58
C ALA A 147 -13.37 21.73 2.55
N PHE A 148 -12.66 21.95 1.43
CA PHE A 148 -12.39 20.89 0.46
C PHE A 148 -11.54 19.77 1.04
N VAL A 149 -10.46 20.08 1.75
CA VAL A 149 -9.59 19.08 2.39
C VAL A 149 -10.38 18.26 3.42
N ALA A 150 -11.19 18.92 4.25
CA ALA A 150 -12.06 18.25 5.22
C ALA A 150 -13.07 17.31 4.53
N LEU A 151 -13.71 17.78 3.45
CA LEU A 151 -14.64 16.98 2.67
C LEU A 151 -13.95 15.76 2.04
N TRP A 152 -12.79 15.93 1.41
CA TRP A 152 -12.07 14.82 0.78
C TRP A 152 -11.56 13.80 1.78
N ARG A 153 -11.14 14.25 2.98
CA ARG A 153 -10.80 13.34 4.08
C ARG A 153 -12.00 12.50 4.52
N ALA A 154 -13.18 13.10 4.64
CA ALA A 154 -14.39 12.35 4.98
C ALA A 154 -14.79 11.36 3.88
N GLN A 155 -14.72 11.78 2.61
CA GLN A 155 -15.04 10.95 1.46
C GLN A 155 -14.05 9.81 1.25
N SER A 156 -12.75 10.05 1.45
CA SER A 156 -11.73 9.00 1.31
C SER A 156 -11.89 7.94 2.40
N SER A 157 -12.14 8.32 3.66
CA SER A 157 -12.45 7.38 4.74
C SER A 157 -13.66 6.50 4.40
N ALA A 158 -14.78 7.09 3.99
CA ALA A 158 -15.98 6.33 3.62
C ALA A 158 -15.75 5.38 2.42
N LEU A 159 -14.97 5.82 1.43
CA LEU A 159 -14.58 5.00 0.28
C LEU A 159 -13.73 3.81 0.74
N VAL A 160 -12.70 4.07 1.56
CA VAL A 160 -11.77 3.05 2.06
C VAL A 160 -12.48 2.03 2.95
N GLU A 161 -13.38 2.46 3.83
CA GLU A 161 -14.21 1.58 4.64
C GLU A 161 -15.06 0.64 3.77
N ARG A 162 -15.70 1.18 2.73
CA ARG A 162 -16.52 0.40 1.80
C ARG A 162 -15.70 -0.57 0.98
N GLU A 163 -14.54 -0.15 0.48
CA GLU A 163 -13.70 -0.91 -0.45
C GLU A 163 -12.55 -1.66 0.24
N GLY A 164 -12.56 -1.77 1.57
CA GLY A 164 -11.44 -2.34 2.35
C GLY A 164 -11.05 -3.75 1.89
N TYR A 165 -12.01 -4.57 1.47
CA TYR A 165 -11.75 -5.92 0.92
C TYR A 165 -10.91 -5.89 -0.37
N ALA A 166 -11.12 -4.89 -1.23
CA ALA A 166 -10.37 -4.76 -2.47
C ALA A 166 -9.00 -4.12 -2.23
N ILE A 167 -8.89 -3.21 -1.26
CA ILE A 167 -7.62 -2.63 -0.81
C ILE A 167 -6.71 -3.74 -0.27
N ASP A 168 -7.21 -4.61 0.61
CA ASP A 168 -6.42 -5.74 1.15
C ASP A 168 -5.93 -6.67 0.04
N ALA A 169 -6.80 -7.03 -0.92
CA ALA A 169 -6.43 -7.87 -2.05
C ALA A 169 -5.35 -7.23 -2.95
N VAL A 170 -5.46 -5.94 -3.25
CA VAL A 170 -4.47 -5.20 -4.03
C VAL A 170 -3.17 -5.05 -3.25
N ALA A 171 -3.21 -4.77 -1.95
CA ALA A 171 -2.05 -4.65 -1.09
C ALA A 171 -1.29 -5.98 -0.99
N HIS A 172 -2.00 -7.09 -0.84
CA HIS A 172 -1.40 -8.43 -0.83
C HIS A 172 -0.69 -8.74 -2.14
N ALA A 173 -1.36 -8.55 -3.28
CA ALA A 173 -0.75 -8.75 -4.59
C ALA A 173 0.46 -7.82 -4.83
N LEU A 174 0.40 -6.59 -4.31
CA LEU A 174 1.49 -5.63 -4.40
C LEU A 174 2.69 -6.02 -3.53
N ALA A 175 2.45 -6.54 -2.31
CA ALA A 175 3.48 -7.06 -1.43
C ALA A 175 4.24 -8.24 -2.07
N GLU A 176 3.52 -9.15 -2.73
CA GLU A 176 4.12 -10.30 -3.43
C GLU A 176 4.97 -9.88 -4.65
N ARG A 177 4.51 -8.89 -5.41
CA ARG A 177 5.11 -8.53 -6.71
C ARG A 177 6.07 -7.35 -6.64
N GLY A 178 6.02 -6.55 -5.59
CA GLY A 178 6.74 -5.28 -5.43
C GLY A 178 6.26 -4.15 -6.36
N ARG A 179 5.78 -4.45 -7.57
CA ARG A 179 5.25 -3.48 -8.55
C ARG A 179 4.12 -4.11 -9.37
N MET A 180 3.15 -3.28 -9.75
CA MET A 180 2.09 -3.64 -10.71
C MET A 180 1.82 -2.52 -11.71
N SER A 181 1.49 -2.91 -12.93
CA SER A 181 0.86 -2.02 -13.92
C SER A 181 -0.60 -1.74 -13.57
N ALA A 182 -1.19 -0.72 -14.18
CA ALA A 182 -2.60 -0.42 -14.00
C ALA A 182 -3.54 -1.54 -14.48
N ALA A 183 -3.14 -2.31 -15.50
CA ALA A 183 -3.92 -3.44 -15.99
C ALA A 183 -3.96 -4.58 -14.96
N GLU A 184 -2.82 -4.93 -14.37
CA GLU A 184 -2.74 -5.97 -13.32
C GLU A 184 -3.52 -5.57 -12.08
N ALA A 185 -3.34 -4.34 -11.59
CA ALA A 185 -4.09 -3.83 -10.45
C ALA A 185 -5.61 -3.85 -10.70
N ARG A 186 -6.07 -3.50 -11.92
CA ARG A 186 -7.48 -3.58 -12.31
C ARG A 186 -8.00 -5.02 -12.31
N GLN A 187 -7.20 -5.99 -12.76
CA GLN A 187 -7.57 -7.40 -12.71
C GLN A 187 -7.77 -7.88 -11.27
N VAL A 188 -6.84 -7.56 -10.36
CA VAL A 188 -6.96 -7.89 -8.93
C VAL A 188 -8.20 -7.26 -8.31
N TRP A 189 -8.43 -5.97 -8.57
CA TRP A 189 -9.61 -5.26 -8.08
C TRP A 189 -10.93 -5.88 -8.59
N HIS A 190 -11.02 -6.21 -9.89
CA HIS A 190 -12.20 -6.89 -10.44
C HIS A 190 -12.41 -8.27 -9.82
N ALA A 191 -11.35 -9.06 -9.62
CA ALA A 191 -11.45 -10.37 -8.99
C ALA A 191 -11.96 -10.27 -7.54
N ALA A 192 -11.42 -9.33 -6.75
CA ALA A 192 -11.86 -9.08 -5.37
C ALA A 192 -13.33 -8.62 -5.31
N THR A 193 -13.74 -7.74 -6.23
CA THR A 193 -15.12 -7.25 -6.33
C THR A 193 -16.10 -8.38 -6.67
N SER A 194 -15.77 -9.21 -7.67
CA SER A 194 -16.58 -10.37 -8.05
C SER A 194 -16.72 -11.35 -6.89
N ALA A 195 -15.61 -11.69 -6.21
CA ALA A 195 -15.62 -12.58 -5.06
C ALA A 195 -16.52 -12.04 -3.92
N ARG A 196 -16.48 -10.73 -3.66
CA ARG A 196 -17.34 -10.09 -2.65
C ARG A 196 -18.83 -10.17 -3.01
N ILE A 197 -19.17 -9.95 -4.28
CA ILE A 197 -20.54 -10.05 -4.79
C ILE A 197 -21.04 -11.50 -4.68
N ASP A 198 -20.22 -12.47 -5.07
CA ASP A 198 -20.59 -13.89 -5.00
C ASP A 198 -20.78 -14.35 -3.55
N ALA A 199 -19.93 -13.89 -2.62
CA ALA A 199 -20.09 -14.15 -1.20
C ALA A 199 -21.39 -13.55 -0.63
N ALA A 200 -21.81 -12.38 -1.09
CA ALA A 200 -23.06 -11.74 -0.66
C ALA A 200 -24.32 -12.42 -1.23
N ARG A 201 -24.19 -13.24 -2.27
CA ARG A 201 -25.30 -14.00 -2.88
C ARG A 201 -25.52 -15.38 -2.26
N ARG A 202 -24.58 -15.87 -1.45
CA ARG A 202 -24.72 -17.16 -0.77
C ARG A 202 -25.71 -16.99 0.39
N PRO A 203 -26.82 -17.74 0.42
CA PRO A 203 -27.86 -17.64 1.44
C PRO A 203 -27.39 -18.12 2.81
#